data_AF-A0A7K2X6J9-F1
#
_entry.id   AF-A0A7K2X6J9-F1
#
_cell.length_a   1.000
_cell.length_b   1.000
_cell.length_c   1.000
_cell.angle_alpha   90.00
_cell.angle_beta   90.00
_cell.angle_gamma   90.00
#
_symmetry.space_group_name_H-M   'P 1'
#
loop_
_entity.id
_entity.type
_entity.pdbx_description
1 polymer ?
#
loop_
_entity_poly.entity_id
_entity_poly.type
_entity_poly.pdbx_seq_one_letter_code
_entity_poly.pdbx_strand_id
1 'polypeptide(L)' 'MASAALLLPLLSAAPPAGADAPEEGSLQGQFTRAAARTGVPESVLLAVSYLQSRWDGHGGAPSVTGGYGPMHLTDAVTAL' A
#
# COMPACT_ATOMS: atom_id res chain seq x y z
N MET A 1 6.13 -49.49 8.08
CA MET A 1 5.69 -48.25 7.42
C MET A 1 4.66 -47.58 8.30
N ALA A 2 4.98 -46.46 8.96
CA ALA A 2 4.00 -45.67 9.71
C ALA A 2 4.56 -44.27 9.93
N SER A 3 4.28 -43.37 8.99
CA SER A 3 4.48 -41.92 9.16
C SER A 3 3.33 -41.21 8.46
N ALA A 4 2.24 -40.99 9.20
CA ALA A 4 1.10 -40.21 8.75
C ALA A 4 0.57 -39.40 9.94
N ALA A 5 1.32 -38.38 10.37
CA ALA A 5 0.87 -37.49 11.44
C ALA A 5 1.59 -36.13 11.39
N LEU A 6 1.58 -35.41 10.26
CA LEU A 6 2.11 -34.04 10.20
C LEU A 6 1.28 -33.06 9.33
N LEU A 7 -0.01 -33.33 9.06
CA LEU A 7 -0.79 -32.50 8.15
C LEU A 7 -1.81 -31.54 8.82
N LEU A 8 -1.81 -31.38 10.14
CA LEU A 8 -2.76 -30.47 10.82
C LEU A 8 -2.07 -29.56 11.84
N PRO A 9 -1.40 -28.48 11.40
CA PRO A 9 -1.93 -27.19 11.82
C PRO A 9 -1.79 -26.09 10.75
N LEU A 10 -2.00 -26.39 9.46
CA LEU A 10 -2.12 -25.33 8.44
C LEU A 10 -3.52 -24.70 8.35
N LEU A 11 -4.50 -25.17 9.12
CA LEU A 11 -5.89 -24.72 9.03
C LEU A 11 -6.23 -23.50 9.92
N SER A 12 -5.28 -22.94 10.66
CA SER A 12 -5.55 -21.77 11.52
C SER A 12 -4.87 -20.50 11.00
N ALA A 13 -5.00 -20.21 9.71
CA ALA A 13 -4.78 -18.87 9.17
C ALA A 13 -6.16 -18.22 8.92
N ALA A 14 -6.96 -18.08 9.98
CA ALA A 14 -8.12 -17.21 9.92
C ALA A 14 -7.61 -15.77 9.72
N PRO A 15 -8.03 -15.03 8.68
CA PRO A 15 -7.70 -13.61 8.58
C PRO A 15 -8.22 -12.92 9.86
N PRO A 16 -7.49 -11.93 10.41
CA PRO A 16 -7.94 -11.23 11.60
C PRO A 16 -9.35 -10.68 11.34
N ALA A 17 -10.32 -11.17 12.11
CA ALA A 17 -11.68 -10.65 12.14
C ALA A 17 -11.64 -9.29 12.84
N GLY A 18 -11.21 -8.27 12.11
CA GLY A 18 -10.99 -6.92 12.63
C GLY A 18 -10.22 -6.01 11.68
N ALA A 19 -10.23 -6.28 10.37
CA ALA A 19 -9.88 -5.27 9.40
C ALA A 19 -11.10 -4.36 9.23
N ASP A 20 -11.23 -3.37 10.12
CA ASP A 20 -12.14 -2.25 9.89
C ASP A 20 -11.89 -1.70 8.48
N ALA A 21 -12.96 -1.25 7.81
CA ALA A 21 -12.83 -0.63 6.50
C ALA A 21 -11.75 0.47 6.60
N PRO A 22 -10.77 0.52 5.66
CA PRO A 22 -9.70 1.50 5.75
C PRO A 22 -10.31 2.88 5.87
N GLU A 23 -9.98 3.58 6.97
CA GLU A 23 -10.37 4.97 7.21
C GLU A 23 -10.17 5.77 5.91
N GLU A 24 -11.12 6.63 5.55
CA GLU A 24 -11.12 7.28 4.22
C GLU A 24 -9.85 8.12 3.95
N GLY A 25 -9.17 8.56 5.03
CA GLY A 25 -7.88 9.23 4.99
C GLY A 25 -6.65 8.32 5.11
N SER A 26 -6.82 7.02 5.39
CA SER A 26 -5.70 6.07 5.47
C SER A 26 -4.99 5.94 4.13
N LEU A 27 -3.69 5.67 4.18
CA LEU A 27 -2.86 5.40 2.99
C LEU A 27 -3.52 4.33 2.11
N GLN A 28 -3.98 3.25 2.73
CA GLN A 28 -4.55 2.09 2.05
C GLN A 28 -5.85 2.45 1.33
N GLY A 29 -6.78 3.15 2.00
CA GLY A 29 -8.02 3.63 1.38
C GLY A 29 -7.77 4.58 0.20
N GLN A 30 -6.75 5.43 0.28
CA GLN A 30 -6.33 6.29 -0.83
C GLN A 30 -5.83 5.46 -2.03
N PHE A 31 -5.03 4.41 -1.79
CA PHE A 31 -4.54 3.53 -2.85
C PHE A 31 -5.63 2.61 -3.43
N THR A 32 -6.59 2.15 -2.64
CA THR A 32 -7.77 1.43 -3.14
C THR A 32 -8.56 2.31 -4.13
N ARG A 33 -8.77 3.60 -3.78
CA ARG A 33 -9.45 4.55 -4.66
C ARG A 33 -8.64 4.84 -5.94
N ALA A 34 -7.32 4.96 -5.81
CA ALA A 34 -6.43 5.15 -6.96
C ALA A 34 -6.48 3.93 -7.90
N ALA A 35 -6.42 2.72 -7.37
CA ALA A 35 -6.50 1.47 -8.13
C ALA A 35 -7.82 1.37 -8.91
N ALA A 36 -8.94 1.72 -8.28
CA ALA A 36 -10.25 1.73 -8.95
C ALA A 36 -10.33 2.74 -10.12
N ARG A 37 -9.58 3.85 -10.05
CA ARG A 37 -9.58 4.90 -11.09
C ARG A 37 -8.59 4.62 -12.22
N THR A 38 -7.44 4.02 -11.92
CA THR A 38 -6.35 3.83 -12.89
C THR A 38 -6.33 2.43 -13.48
N GLY A 39 -7.02 1.47 -12.86
CA GLY A 39 -6.97 0.05 -13.23
C GLY A 39 -5.66 -0.65 -12.83
N VAL A 40 -4.74 0.05 -12.15
CA VAL A 40 -3.50 -0.54 -11.62
C VAL A 40 -3.80 -1.25 -10.30
N PRO A 41 -3.33 -2.49 -10.07
CA PRO A 41 -3.57 -3.19 -8.81
C PRO A 41 -3.05 -2.40 -7.59
N GLU A 42 -3.84 -2.36 -6.52
CA GLU A 42 -3.50 -1.64 -5.28
C GLU A 42 -2.12 -2.05 -4.74
N SER A 43 -1.82 -3.35 -4.75
CA SER A 43 -0.55 -3.89 -4.28
C SER A 43 0.66 -3.35 -5.06
N VAL A 44 0.51 -3.10 -6.36
CA VAL A 44 1.56 -2.51 -7.19
C VAL A 44 1.77 -1.05 -6.80
N LEU A 45 0.70 -0.29 -6.60
CA LEU A 45 0.80 1.11 -6.17
C LEU A 45 1.41 1.23 -4.77
N LEU A 46 1.04 0.34 -3.85
CA LEU A 46 1.65 0.25 -2.51
C LEU A 46 3.13 -0.13 -2.58
N ALA A 47 3.51 -1.08 -3.43
CA ALA A 47 4.90 -1.49 -3.58
C ALA A 47 5.77 -0.36 -4.15
N VAL A 48 5.29 0.33 -5.20
CA VAL A 48 6.01 1.46 -5.80
C VAL A 48 6.14 2.61 -4.81
N SER A 49 5.06 2.98 -4.10
CA SER A 49 5.14 4.03 -3.08
C SER A 49 6.10 3.71 -1.94
N TYR A 50 6.18 2.44 -1.54
CA TYR A 50 7.18 2.01 -0.57
C TYR A 50 8.61 2.19 -1.10
N LEU A 51 8.87 1.79 -2.35
CA LEU A 51 10.19 1.95 -2.97
C LEU A 51 10.58 3.43 -3.10
N GLN A 52 9.61 4.31 -3.39
CA GLN A 52 9.86 5.74 -3.59
C GLN A 52 10.14 6.49 -2.29
N SER A 53 9.36 6.23 -1.25
CA SER A 53 9.34 7.08 -0.04
C SER A 53 9.31 6.31 1.27
N ARG A 54 9.20 4.98 1.23
CA ARG A 54 8.81 4.14 2.37
C ARG A 54 7.47 4.57 2.99
N TRP A 55 6.56 5.01 2.12
CA TRP A 55 5.26 5.60 2.46
C TRP A 55 5.30 6.92 3.24
N ASP A 56 6.44 7.61 3.24
CA ASP A 56 6.55 8.92 3.87
C ASP A 56 5.78 9.99 3.08
N GLY A 57 4.77 10.59 3.70
CA GLY A 57 3.98 11.68 3.15
C GLY A 57 4.51 13.09 3.43
N HIS A 58 5.63 13.24 4.17
CA HIS A 58 6.24 14.50 4.57
C HIS A 58 5.27 15.46 5.28
N GLY A 59 4.24 14.93 5.95
CA GLY A 59 3.17 15.74 6.55
C GLY A 59 2.42 16.64 5.56
N GLY A 60 2.45 16.32 4.27
CA GLY A 60 1.87 17.13 3.19
C GLY A 60 2.80 18.23 2.66
N ALA A 61 3.98 18.44 3.27
CA ALA A 61 4.99 19.35 2.74
C ALA A 61 5.74 18.74 1.54
N PRO A 62 6.27 19.55 0.62
CA PRO A 62 7.13 19.05 -0.45
C PRO A 62 8.46 18.50 0.08
N SER A 63 9.04 17.54 -0.64
CA SER A 63 10.43 17.12 -0.47
C SER A 63 11.40 18.22 -0.92
N VAL A 64 12.70 18.04 -0.65
CA VAL A 64 13.77 18.94 -1.14
C VAL A 64 13.90 18.98 -2.66
N THR A 65 13.36 17.97 -3.34
CA THR A 65 13.30 17.87 -4.81
C THR A 65 11.92 18.25 -5.36
N GLY A 66 11.01 18.76 -4.52
CA GLY A 66 9.69 19.25 -4.93
C GLY A 66 8.61 18.17 -5.10
N GLY A 67 8.88 16.92 -4.71
CA GLY A 67 7.92 15.82 -4.77
C GLY A 67 7.00 15.79 -3.54
N TYR A 68 5.75 15.36 -3.75
CA TYR A 68 4.73 15.30 -2.72
C TYR A 68 4.28 13.87 -2.43
N GLY A 69 4.06 13.61 -1.14
CA GLY A 69 3.42 12.39 -0.67
C GLY A 69 4.23 11.11 -0.93
N PRO A 70 3.62 9.95 -0.64
CA PRO A 70 4.30 8.67 -0.69
C PRO A 70 4.69 8.20 -2.10
N MET A 71 4.12 8.83 -3.14
CA MET A 71 4.44 8.56 -4.55
C MET A 71 5.47 9.55 -5.13
N HIS A 72 5.98 10.49 -4.32
CA HIS A 72 6.91 11.55 -4.74
C HIS A 72 6.41 12.29 -6.00
N LEU A 73 5.11 12.56 -6.07
CA LEU A 73 4.50 13.19 -7.25
C LEU A 73 4.96 14.64 -7.35
N THR A 74 5.46 15.04 -8.50
CA THR A 74 5.82 16.42 -8.81
C THR A 74 4.73 17.06 -9.68
N ASP A 75 4.66 18.39 -9.65
CA ASP A 75 3.85 19.11 -10.62
C ASP A 75 4.48 18.98 -12.02
N ALA A 76 3.71 18.49 -12.99
CA ALA A 76 4.20 18.20 -14.34
C ALA A 76 4.59 19.47 -15.12
N VAL A 77 3.95 20.60 -14.85
CA VAL A 77 4.26 21.88 -15.51
C VAL A 77 5.60 22.42 -15.01
N THR A 78 5.91 22.18 -13.74
CA THR A 78 7.14 22.64 -13.09
C THR A 78 8.30 21.64 -13.26
N ALA A 79 8.04 20.43 -13.75
CA ALA A 79 9.02 19.36 -13.90
C ALA A 79 9.75 19.30 -15.28
N LEU A 80 9.36 20.17 -16.23
CA LEU A 80 9.97 20.30 -17.57
C LEU A 80 10.91 21.51 -17.62
#